data_AF-A0A972SA76-F1
#
_entry.id   AF-A0A972SA76-F1
#
_cell.length_a   1.000
_cell.length_b   1.000
_cell.length_c   1.000
_cell.angle_alpha   90.00
_cell.angle_beta   90.00
_cell.angle_gamma   90.00
#
_symmetry.space_group_name_H-M   'P 1'
#
loop_
_entity.id
_entity.type
_entity.pdbx_description
1 polymer ?
#
loop_
_entity_poly.entity_id
_entity_poly.type
_entity_poly.pdbx_seq_one_letter_code
_entity_poly.pdbx_strand_id
1 'polypeptide(L)'
;MENSVVIRIPSNEKYFSLIEYSIKKIAMDLGFEEERIIELKEAVYELLDNVLKHAYKFQKGIIEVDITEFASGIRVDVRDWGEPMASIKTRAVPINLKEDRGFNRIYKLVDQFEFFNLGKEGKKFSVIKFLSKEGEKIESLKESESKIEFPEQVEIKIRRFKKGDEEAIAKLIYRNYGYTYLKDLFYFPAKILEYENKKIYSVVAEAQGEIIGHFALIKSYDSNIAEVGVVVVDPRFKGRGIMGMMFKELIKWAKELEFTAIFGEAIMFHPFSQKSNLSHGFCESALVLGRVNEDTAIVGNELSGSLERGSVLIGYRIFKKIHKKIYIPEIYAPKIESIYSKCDNISYERLKPKDRDEHTKFSYINDPLSNTAVLILDRAGRKFEDKFDYLIEYARSKHSDMIYADINMETIGCIDEVVEFLNKERFFFSGVMFLKHKNMDYLRLQYKHSDRIGKKNITCYSDFCKHLLEYIKRDEKRVNSI
;
A
#
# COMPACT_ATOMS: atom_id res chain seq x y z
N MET A 1 14.47 -1.93 -10.19
CA MET A 1 13.95 -2.42 -11.49
C MET A 1 15.03 -3.30 -12.06
N GLU A 2 15.21 -4.51 -11.54
CA GLU A 2 16.32 -5.37 -12.00
C GLU A 2 15.84 -6.60 -12.80
N ASN A 3 14.53 -6.89 -12.87
CA ASN A 3 14.03 -8.14 -13.45
C ASN A 3 12.79 -7.95 -14.37
N SER A 4 12.93 -7.17 -15.45
CA SER A 4 11.88 -7.02 -16.49
C SER A 4 12.48 -7.04 -17.90
N VAL A 5 11.86 -7.79 -18.81
CA VAL A 5 12.23 -7.85 -20.23
C VAL A 5 11.13 -7.22 -21.06
N VAL A 6 11.45 -6.15 -21.81
CA VAL A 6 10.50 -5.44 -22.68
C VAL A 6 10.83 -5.72 -24.14
N ILE A 7 9.85 -6.22 -24.90
CA ILE A 7 9.97 -6.55 -26.31
C ILE A 7 8.96 -5.72 -27.10
N ARG A 8 9.45 -4.98 -28.10
CA ARG A 8 8.61 -4.21 -29.03
C ARG A 8 8.61 -4.87 -30.40
N ILE A 9 7.44 -5.23 -30.89
CA ILE A 9 7.27 -5.90 -32.19
C ILE A 9 6.26 -5.15 -33.06
N PRO A 10 6.40 -5.20 -34.40
CA PRO A 10 5.31 -4.82 -35.30
C PRO A 10 4.07 -5.67 -35.06
N SER A 11 2.88 -5.11 -35.31
CA SER A 11 1.58 -5.81 -35.25
C SER A 11 1.47 -6.85 -36.38
N ASN A 12 2.25 -7.91 -36.30
CA ASN A 12 2.31 -8.99 -37.27
C ASN A 12 2.60 -10.31 -36.55
N GLU A 13 1.76 -11.31 -36.82
CA GLU A 13 1.80 -12.63 -36.19
C GLU A 13 3.16 -13.33 -36.31
N LYS A 14 3.95 -13.06 -37.36
CA LYS A 14 5.28 -13.67 -37.56
C LYS A 14 6.26 -13.43 -36.41
N TYR A 15 6.00 -12.42 -35.55
CA TYR A 15 6.83 -12.08 -34.40
C TYR A 15 6.34 -12.70 -33.08
N PHE A 16 5.19 -13.37 -33.05
CA PHE A 16 4.64 -13.95 -31.81
C PHE A 16 5.53 -15.05 -31.25
N SER A 17 6.19 -15.82 -32.13
CA SER A 17 7.15 -16.86 -31.74
C SER A 17 8.31 -16.33 -30.91
N LEU A 18 8.73 -15.07 -31.11
CA LEU A 18 9.75 -14.41 -30.30
C LEU A 18 9.26 -14.24 -28.85
N ILE A 19 8.03 -13.74 -28.68
CA ILE A 19 7.41 -13.53 -27.37
C ILE A 19 7.21 -14.86 -26.65
N GLU A 20 6.70 -15.87 -27.36
CA GLU A 20 6.53 -17.22 -26.84
C GLU A 20 7.83 -17.85 -26.37
N TYR A 21 8.92 -17.68 -27.13
CA TYR A 21 10.24 -18.18 -26.76
C TYR A 21 10.76 -17.49 -25.50
N SER A 22 10.63 -16.16 -25.42
CA SER A 22 11.02 -15.38 -24.23
C SER A 22 10.25 -15.80 -22.99
N ILE A 23 8.92 -15.93 -23.09
CA ILE A 23 8.06 -16.39 -21.98
C ILE A 23 8.48 -17.79 -21.54
N LYS A 24 8.64 -18.72 -22.49
CA LYS A 24 9.07 -20.10 -22.18
C LYS A 24 10.40 -20.08 -21.42
N LYS A 25 11.39 -19.34 -21.91
CA LYS A 25 12.73 -19.31 -21.31
C LYS A 25 12.69 -18.75 -19.89
N ILE A 26 12.02 -17.61 -19.69
CA ILE A 26 11.89 -16.97 -18.37
C ILE A 26 11.10 -17.87 -17.40
N ALA A 27 10.00 -18.47 -17.85
CA ALA A 27 9.19 -19.37 -17.01
C ALA A 27 9.95 -20.63 -16.60
N MET A 28 10.75 -21.20 -17.50
CA MET A 28 11.63 -22.34 -17.17
C MET A 28 12.68 -21.94 -16.13
N ASP A 29 13.31 -20.77 -16.29
CA ASP A 29 14.35 -20.30 -15.36
C ASP A 29 13.79 -20.00 -13.95
N LEU A 30 12.50 -19.64 -13.86
CA LEU A 30 11.78 -19.47 -12.59
C LEU A 30 11.26 -20.78 -11.97
N GLY A 31 11.28 -21.89 -12.72
CA GLY A 31 10.83 -23.20 -12.23
C GLY A 31 9.34 -23.49 -12.44
N PHE A 32 8.70 -22.92 -13.48
CA PHE A 32 7.32 -23.29 -13.85
C PHE A 32 7.23 -24.74 -14.34
N GLU A 33 6.15 -25.42 -13.98
CA GLU A 33 5.76 -26.69 -14.57
C GLU A 33 5.39 -26.52 -16.05
N GLU A 34 5.69 -27.52 -16.89
CA GLU A 34 5.49 -27.45 -18.34
C GLU A 34 4.04 -27.12 -18.73
N GLU A 35 3.07 -27.70 -18.03
CA GLU A 35 1.65 -27.41 -18.26
C GLU A 35 1.31 -25.92 -18.05
N ARG A 36 1.86 -25.29 -17.00
CA ARG A 36 1.61 -23.87 -16.71
C ARG A 36 2.32 -22.95 -17.70
N ILE A 37 3.47 -23.37 -18.21
CA ILE A 37 4.14 -22.68 -19.31
C ILE A 37 3.26 -22.72 -20.56
N ILE A 38 2.67 -23.87 -20.87
CA ILE A 38 1.75 -24.01 -22.01
C ILE A 38 0.53 -23.08 -21.83
N GLU A 39 -0.10 -23.09 -20.66
CA GLU A 39 -1.25 -22.22 -20.35
C GLU A 39 -0.92 -20.74 -20.50
N LEU A 40 0.23 -20.28 -19.96
CA LEU A 40 0.65 -18.88 -20.06
C LEU A 40 0.96 -18.49 -21.52
N LYS A 41 1.64 -19.37 -22.28
CA LYS A 41 1.92 -19.11 -23.70
C LYS A 41 0.64 -18.99 -24.51
N GLU A 42 -0.31 -19.90 -24.30
CA GLU A 42 -1.60 -19.88 -24.99
C GLU A 42 -2.39 -18.62 -24.65
N ALA A 43 -2.42 -18.23 -23.38
CA ALA A 43 -3.08 -17.00 -22.94
C ALA A 43 -2.48 -15.74 -23.58
N VAL A 44 -1.14 -15.65 -23.63
CA VAL A 44 -0.48 -14.50 -24.28
C VAL A 44 -0.67 -14.53 -25.79
N TYR A 45 -0.67 -15.70 -26.43
CA TYR A 45 -0.95 -15.82 -27.86
C TYR A 45 -2.37 -15.34 -28.19
N GLU A 46 -3.39 -15.83 -27.48
CA GLU A 46 -4.78 -15.37 -27.62
C GLU A 46 -4.90 -13.85 -27.41
N LEU A 47 -4.13 -13.29 -26.48
CA LEU A 47 -4.13 -11.86 -26.21
C LEU A 47 -3.49 -11.05 -27.36
N LEU A 48 -2.37 -11.52 -27.90
CA LEU A 48 -1.70 -10.88 -29.04
C LEU A 48 -2.55 -10.98 -30.32
N ASP A 49 -3.18 -12.13 -30.57
CA ASP A 49 -4.12 -12.34 -31.67
C ASP A 49 -5.35 -11.42 -31.54
N ASN A 50 -5.88 -11.27 -30.32
CA ASN A 50 -6.93 -10.30 -30.03
C ASN A 50 -6.49 -8.86 -30.36
N VAL A 51 -5.25 -8.48 -30.04
CA VAL A 51 -4.72 -7.16 -30.42
C VAL A 51 -4.67 -7.00 -31.95
N LEU A 52 -4.25 -8.01 -32.72
CA LEU A 52 -4.26 -7.92 -34.19
C LEU A 52 -5.68 -7.77 -34.75
N LYS A 53 -6.61 -8.61 -34.28
CA LYS A 53 -7.99 -8.66 -34.78
C LYS A 53 -8.79 -7.41 -34.45
N HIS A 54 -8.55 -6.80 -33.30
CA HIS A 54 -9.40 -5.73 -32.77
C HIS A 54 -8.70 -4.36 -32.74
N ALA A 55 -7.41 -4.28 -32.40
CA ALA A 55 -6.71 -2.99 -32.33
C ALA A 55 -6.13 -2.56 -33.68
N TYR A 56 -5.63 -3.51 -34.47
CA TYR A 56 -4.88 -3.25 -35.70
C TYR A 56 -5.55 -3.86 -36.95
N LYS A 57 -6.89 -3.96 -36.93
CA LYS A 57 -7.67 -4.56 -38.01
C LYS A 57 -7.43 -3.95 -39.39
N PHE A 58 -7.25 -2.63 -39.46
CA PHE A 58 -7.15 -1.87 -40.71
C PHE A 58 -5.82 -1.15 -40.90
N GLN A 59 -4.90 -1.23 -39.93
CA GLN A 59 -3.63 -0.52 -39.95
C GLN A 59 -2.55 -1.32 -39.25
N LYS A 60 -1.29 -1.12 -39.65
CA LYS A 60 -0.14 -1.66 -38.92
C LYS A 60 0.21 -0.75 -37.76
N GLY A 61 0.68 -1.33 -36.66
CA GLY A 61 1.18 -0.59 -35.50
C GLY A 61 2.24 -1.38 -34.74
N ILE A 62 2.42 -1.02 -33.47
CA ILE A 62 3.43 -1.60 -32.58
C ILE A 62 2.71 -2.27 -31.40
N ILE A 63 3.20 -3.43 -31.01
CA ILE A 63 2.83 -4.12 -29.79
C ILE A 63 4.05 -4.13 -28.87
N GLU A 64 3.87 -3.72 -27.63
CA GLU A 64 4.88 -3.77 -26.58
C GLU A 64 4.48 -4.85 -25.58
N VAL A 65 5.41 -5.75 -25.28
CA VAL A 65 5.22 -6.84 -24.32
C VAL A 65 6.28 -6.70 -23.23
N ASP A 66 5.85 -6.44 -22.00
CA ASP A 66 6.71 -6.39 -20.81
C ASP A 66 6.49 -7.67 -20.00
N ILE A 67 7.56 -8.46 -19.84
CA ILE A 67 7.61 -9.68 -19.05
C ILE A 67 8.36 -9.34 -17.75
N THR A 68 7.61 -9.20 -16.66
CA THR A 68 8.17 -8.95 -15.33
C THR A 68 8.14 -10.24 -14.52
N GLU A 69 9.29 -10.70 -14.04
CA GLU A 69 9.37 -11.81 -13.10
C GLU A 69 9.30 -11.33 -11.64
N PHE A 70 8.74 -12.16 -10.77
CA PHE A 70 8.74 -11.97 -9.34
C PHE A 70 8.83 -13.33 -8.64
N ALA A 71 9.13 -13.32 -7.33
CA ALA A 71 9.50 -14.53 -6.57
C ALA A 71 8.49 -15.69 -6.63
N SER A 72 7.25 -15.46 -7.05
CA SER A 72 6.19 -16.49 -7.12
C SER A 72 5.51 -16.60 -8.49
N GLY A 73 6.00 -15.91 -9.52
CA GLY A 73 5.35 -15.94 -10.83
C GLY A 73 5.87 -14.95 -11.87
N ILE A 74 5.11 -14.83 -12.96
CA ILE A 74 5.35 -13.93 -14.09
C ILE A 74 4.13 -13.05 -14.29
N ARG A 75 4.37 -11.76 -14.54
CA ARG A 75 3.39 -10.84 -15.12
C ARG A 75 3.78 -10.52 -16.55
N VAL A 76 2.84 -10.64 -17.48
CA VAL A 76 3.01 -10.21 -18.86
C VAL A 76 2.02 -9.08 -19.15
N ASP A 77 2.57 -7.90 -19.45
CA ASP A 77 1.81 -6.72 -19.85
C ASP A 77 1.89 -6.56 -21.37
N VAL A 78 0.76 -6.69 -22.07
CA VAL A 78 0.65 -6.47 -23.52
C VAL A 78 0.01 -5.11 -23.76
N ARG A 79 0.74 -4.22 -24.44
CA ARG A 79 0.33 -2.85 -24.72
C ARG A 79 0.29 -2.56 -26.21
N ASP A 80 -0.72 -1.81 -26.63
CA ASP A 80 -0.91 -1.39 -28.01
C ASP A 80 -1.54 0.02 -28.11
N TRP A 81 -1.40 0.66 -29.28
CA TRP A 81 -1.92 2.00 -29.60
C TRP A 81 -2.95 1.97 -30.74
N GLY A 82 -3.54 0.80 -31.00
CA GLY A 82 -4.57 0.63 -32.01
C GLY A 82 -5.95 1.09 -31.52
N GLU A 83 -7.01 0.68 -32.23
CA GLU A 83 -8.37 1.13 -31.99
C GLU A 83 -8.79 0.98 -30.50
N PRO A 84 -9.33 2.02 -29.86
CA PRO A 84 -9.72 1.97 -28.45
C PRO A 84 -10.80 0.92 -28.15
N MET A 85 -10.71 0.27 -27.00
CA MET A 85 -11.75 -0.66 -26.54
C MET A 85 -12.84 0.10 -25.77
N ALA A 86 -14.10 -0.08 -26.16
CA ALA A 86 -15.28 0.53 -25.54
C ALA A 86 -15.69 -0.14 -24.20
N SER A 87 -14.73 -0.32 -23.27
CA SER A 87 -15.03 -0.77 -21.91
C SER A 87 -15.17 0.41 -20.96
N ILE A 88 -16.28 0.45 -20.22
CA ILE A 88 -16.59 1.48 -19.20
C ILE A 88 -15.81 1.23 -17.90
N LYS A 89 -15.33 0.00 -17.67
CA LYS A 89 -14.64 -0.41 -16.44
C LYS A 89 -13.14 -0.54 -16.66
N THR A 90 -12.35 0.23 -15.92
CA THR A 90 -10.90 0.05 -15.78
C THR A 90 -10.61 -1.17 -14.89
N ARG A 91 -9.58 -1.94 -15.23
CA ARG A 91 -9.15 -3.23 -14.62
C ARG A 91 -10.12 -4.40 -14.77
N ALA A 92 -11.13 -4.29 -15.62
CA ALA A 92 -12.01 -5.41 -15.94
C ALA A 92 -11.99 -5.70 -17.44
N VAL A 93 -11.77 -6.96 -17.78
CA VAL A 93 -11.93 -7.48 -19.13
C VAL A 93 -13.39 -7.94 -19.30
N PRO A 94 -14.06 -7.68 -20.43
CA PRO A 94 -15.41 -8.20 -20.65
C PRO A 94 -15.37 -9.73 -20.81
N ILE A 95 -15.78 -10.45 -19.76
CA ILE A 95 -15.84 -11.92 -19.72
C ILE A 95 -17.29 -12.40 -19.76
N ASN A 96 -17.57 -13.32 -20.68
CA ASN A 96 -18.76 -14.15 -20.75
C ASN A 96 -18.37 -15.62 -20.55
N LEU A 97 -18.56 -16.15 -19.34
CA LEU A 97 -18.13 -17.51 -18.98
C LEU A 97 -18.79 -18.64 -19.80
N LYS A 98 -19.81 -18.35 -20.60
CA LYS A 98 -20.43 -19.29 -21.55
C LYS A 98 -19.64 -19.45 -22.85
N GLU A 99 -18.62 -18.62 -23.08
CA GLU A 99 -17.76 -18.66 -24.26
C GLU A 99 -16.37 -19.22 -23.91
N ASP A 100 -15.70 -19.80 -24.91
CA ASP A 100 -14.44 -20.53 -24.75
C ASP A 100 -13.25 -19.93 -25.55
N ARG A 101 -13.40 -18.71 -26.11
CA ARG A 101 -12.40 -18.08 -26.97
C ARG A 101 -12.06 -16.64 -26.54
N GLY A 102 -10.93 -16.11 -27.03
CA GLY A 102 -10.50 -14.73 -26.77
C GLY A 102 -10.30 -14.47 -25.28
N PHE A 103 -10.82 -13.35 -24.76
CA PHE A 103 -10.70 -13.00 -23.35
C PHE A 103 -11.20 -14.09 -22.38
N ASN A 104 -12.22 -14.86 -22.76
CA ASN A 104 -12.74 -15.94 -21.93
C ASN A 104 -11.76 -17.11 -21.82
N ARG A 105 -11.03 -17.40 -22.91
CA ARG A 105 -9.97 -18.42 -22.93
C ARG A 105 -8.80 -17.97 -22.08
N ILE A 106 -8.34 -16.74 -22.27
CA ILE A 106 -7.28 -16.13 -21.48
C ILE A 106 -7.62 -16.20 -19.98
N TYR A 107 -8.82 -15.78 -19.61
CA TYR A 107 -9.29 -15.80 -18.22
C TYR A 107 -9.27 -17.21 -17.59
N LYS A 108 -9.51 -18.26 -18.36
CA LYS A 108 -9.44 -19.66 -17.89
C LYS A 108 -8.01 -20.18 -17.73
N LEU A 109 -7.04 -19.57 -18.41
CA LEU A 109 -5.66 -20.01 -18.50
C LEU A 109 -4.70 -19.26 -17.57
N VAL A 110 -5.11 -18.13 -16.99
CA VAL A 110 -4.24 -17.29 -16.14
C VAL A 110 -4.86 -17.05 -14.77
N ASP A 111 -4.03 -16.68 -13.79
CA ASP A 111 -4.50 -16.49 -12.42
C ASP A 111 -5.11 -15.09 -12.20
N GLN A 112 -4.63 -14.09 -12.93
CA GLN A 112 -5.24 -12.75 -12.99
C GLN A 112 -5.20 -12.19 -14.41
N PHE A 113 -6.25 -11.47 -14.80
CA PHE A 113 -6.35 -10.82 -16.10
C PHE A 113 -7.04 -9.46 -16.00
N GLU A 114 -6.31 -8.40 -16.31
CA GLU A 114 -6.78 -7.01 -16.15
C GLU A 114 -6.62 -6.20 -17.44
N PHE A 115 -7.51 -5.22 -17.64
CA PHE A 115 -7.45 -4.27 -18.75
C PHE A 115 -7.28 -2.83 -18.24
N PHE A 116 -6.40 -2.07 -18.87
CA PHE A 116 -6.14 -0.68 -18.57
C PHE A 116 -6.28 0.15 -19.84
N ASN A 117 -7.15 1.15 -19.79
CA ASN A 117 -7.17 2.21 -20.79
C ASN A 117 -6.21 3.33 -20.35
N LEU A 118 -5.16 3.58 -21.12
CA LEU A 118 -4.12 4.58 -20.82
C LEU A 118 -4.31 5.87 -21.64
N GLY A 119 -5.42 6.02 -22.35
CA GLY A 119 -5.70 7.21 -23.16
C GLY A 119 -4.74 7.35 -24.35
N LYS A 120 -4.01 8.47 -24.42
CA LYS A 120 -3.02 8.73 -25.49
C LYS A 120 -1.87 7.72 -25.48
N GLU A 121 -1.61 7.13 -24.33
CA GLU A 121 -0.61 6.09 -24.10
C GLU A 121 -1.11 4.70 -24.54
N GLY A 122 -2.27 4.61 -25.21
CA GLY A 122 -2.81 3.37 -25.75
C GLY A 122 -3.60 2.58 -24.71
N LYS A 123 -3.60 1.25 -24.86
CA LYS A 123 -4.26 0.33 -23.95
C LYS A 123 -3.32 -0.79 -23.55
N LYS A 124 -3.51 -1.33 -22.34
CA LYS A 124 -2.68 -2.38 -21.76
C LYS A 124 -3.53 -3.49 -21.18
N PHE A 125 -3.14 -4.72 -21.44
CA PHE A 125 -3.69 -5.91 -20.83
C PHE A 125 -2.62 -6.58 -19.97
N SER A 126 -2.94 -6.91 -18.73
CA SER A 126 -2.00 -7.54 -17.79
C SER A 126 -2.47 -8.95 -17.48
N VAL A 127 -1.63 -9.95 -17.73
CA VAL A 127 -1.86 -11.33 -17.31
C VAL A 127 -0.84 -11.73 -16.25
N ILE A 128 -1.29 -12.39 -15.19
CA ILE A 128 -0.41 -12.92 -14.14
C ILE A 128 -0.57 -14.42 -14.04
N LYS A 129 0.56 -15.12 -13.98
CA LYS A 129 0.65 -16.56 -13.75
C LYS A 129 1.63 -16.86 -12.61
N PHE A 130 1.22 -17.67 -11.65
CA PHE A 130 2.03 -18.14 -10.52
C PHE A 130 2.72 -19.47 -10.83
N LEU A 131 3.76 -19.83 -10.06
CA LEU A 131 4.59 -21.03 -10.29
C LEU A 131 3.85 -22.36 -10.12
N SER A 132 2.98 -22.49 -9.12
CA SER A 132 2.25 -23.73 -8.80
C SER A 132 0.77 -23.62 -9.20
N LYS A 133 0.16 -24.75 -9.60
CA LYS A 133 -1.30 -24.91 -9.71
C LYS A 133 -2.02 -24.76 -8.36
N GLU A 134 -1.26 -24.81 -7.28
CA GLU A 134 -1.66 -24.70 -5.90
C GLU A 134 -0.94 -23.48 -5.26
N GLY A 135 -1.46 -22.26 -5.22
CA GLY A 135 -2.55 -21.92 -4.30
C GLY A 135 -3.63 -22.97 -4.30
N GLU A 136 -3.53 -23.95 -3.40
CA GLU A 136 -4.50 -25.06 -3.32
C GLU A 136 -5.89 -24.49 -3.57
N LYS A 137 -6.59 -25.08 -4.55
CA LYS A 137 -8.03 -25.02 -4.60
C LYS A 137 -8.52 -25.48 -3.23
N ILE A 138 -8.81 -24.52 -2.36
CA ILE A 138 -9.98 -24.63 -1.50
C ILE A 138 -11.10 -24.78 -2.52
N GLU A 139 -11.53 -26.03 -2.74
CA GLU A 139 -12.82 -26.31 -3.35
C GLU A 139 -13.78 -25.23 -2.87
N SER A 140 -14.59 -24.72 -3.78
CA SER A 140 -15.63 -23.77 -3.46
C SER A 140 -16.52 -24.30 -2.33
N LEU A 141 -16.08 -24.09 -1.10
CA LEU A 141 -16.90 -24.03 0.07
C LEU A 141 -17.57 -22.65 -0.03
N LYS A 142 -18.50 -22.54 -0.98
CA LYS A 142 -19.87 -22.39 -0.53
C LYS A 142 -20.17 -23.67 0.26
N GLU A 143 -19.57 -23.79 1.45
CA GLU A 143 -20.26 -24.40 2.55
C GLU A 143 -21.59 -23.67 2.48
N SER A 144 -22.63 -24.47 2.27
CA SER A 144 -23.94 -24.13 2.78
C SER A 144 -23.75 -23.17 3.95
N GLU A 145 -24.48 -22.08 3.98
CA GLU A 145 -24.75 -21.39 5.23
C GLU A 145 -25.46 -22.40 6.16
N SER A 146 -24.76 -23.44 6.61
CA SER A 146 -24.95 -24.02 7.91
C SER A 146 -24.56 -22.85 8.80
N LYS A 147 -25.58 -22.20 9.33
CA LYS A 147 -25.44 -21.48 10.60
C LYS A 147 -24.88 -22.51 11.58
N ILE A 148 -23.57 -22.69 11.61
CA ILE A 148 -22.92 -23.25 12.77
C ILE A 148 -23.11 -22.15 13.80
N GLU A 149 -24.20 -22.27 14.56
CA GLU A 149 -24.45 -21.44 15.72
C GLU A 149 -23.32 -21.73 16.70
N PHE A 150 -22.30 -20.87 16.68
CA PHE A 150 -21.30 -20.88 17.72
C PHE A 150 -22.00 -20.50 19.02
N PRO A 151 -21.83 -21.28 20.10
CA PRO A 151 -22.41 -20.97 21.40
C PRO A 151 -22.20 -19.49 21.76
N GLU A 152 -23.16 -18.87 22.45
CA GLU A 152 -22.99 -17.52 22.97
C GLU A 152 -21.73 -17.40 23.85
N GLN A 153 -21.38 -18.50 24.52
CA GLN A 153 -20.16 -18.65 25.31
C GLN A 153 -19.20 -19.65 24.64
N VAL A 154 -18.31 -19.14 23.80
CA VAL A 154 -17.13 -19.89 23.33
C VAL A 154 -15.92 -19.30 24.00
N GLU A 155 -15.10 -20.14 24.62
CA GLU A 155 -13.81 -19.72 25.18
C GLU A 155 -12.89 -19.26 24.05
N ILE A 156 -12.46 -18.01 24.11
CA ILE A 156 -11.56 -17.40 23.13
C ILE A 156 -10.19 -17.26 23.78
N LYS A 157 -9.21 -17.96 23.22
CA LYS A 157 -7.82 -17.93 23.67
C LYS A 157 -7.02 -16.98 22.81
N ILE A 158 -6.48 -15.91 23.41
CA ILE A 158 -5.53 -15.03 22.75
C ILE A 158 -4.11 -15.54 23.01
N ARG A 159 -3.34 -15.70 21.94
CA ARG A 159 -1.95 -16.14 22.04
C ARG A 159 -1.10 -15.59 20.89
N ARG A 160 0.22 -15.66 21.07
CA ARG A 160 1.18 -15.39 20.00
C ARG A 160 1.14 -16.52 18.95
N PHE A 161 1.58 -16.19 17.76
CA PHE A 161 1.76 -17.14 16.67
C PHE A 161 2.59 -18.36 17.10
N LYS A 162 2.22 -19.52 16.57
CA LYS A 162 3.04 -20.73 16.56
C LYS A 162 3.12 -21.28 15.13
N LYS A 163 4.22 -21.97 14.81
CA LYS A 163 4.35 -22.69 13.55
C LYS A 163 3.14 -23.62 13.36
N GLY A 164 2.52 -23.57 12.20
CA GLY A 164 1.25 -24.21 11.86
C GLY A 164 0.05 -23.25 11.80
N ASP A 165 0.17 -22.02 12.33
CA ASP A 165 -0.91 -21.02 12.22
C ASP A 165 -0.95 -20.32 10.84
N GLU A 166 0.15 -20.34 10.09
CA GLU A 166 0.35 -19.55 8.87
C GLU A 166 -0.74 -19.77 7.80
N GLU A 167 -1.19 -21.01 7.63
CA GLU A 167 -2.24 -21.36 6.68
C GLU A 167 -3.60 -20.84 7.11
N ALA A 168 -3.93 -20.97 8.41
CA ALA A 168 -5.17 -20.49 8.97
C ALA A 168 -5.25 -18.95 8.92
N ILE A 169 -4.13 -18.26 9.11
CA ILE A 169 -4.03 -16.80 8.96
C ILE A 169 -4.30 -16.39 7.50
N ALA A 170 -3.64 -17.04 6.53
CA ALA A 170 -3.84 -16.74 5.11
C ALA A 170 -5.30 -16.96 4.68
N LYS A 171 -5.89 -18.10 5.10
CA LYS A 171 -7.31 -18.41 4.88
C LYS A 171 -8.24 -17.38 5.52
N LEU A 172 -7.96 -16.94 6.75
CA LEU A 172 -8.76 -15.95 7.47
C LEU A 172 -8.72 -14.57 6.78
N ILE A 173 -7.56 -14.16 6.28
CA ILE A 173 -7.39 -12.92 5.52
C ILE A 173 -8.15 -12.99 4.21
N TYR A 174 -8.02 -14.09 3.46
CA TYR A 174 -8.78 -14.32 2.24
C TYR A 174 -10.31 -14.32 2.47
N ARG A 175 -10.79 -15.02 3.50
CA ARG A 175 -12.23 -15.07 3.84
C ARG A 175 -12.82 -13.69 4.12
N ASN A 176 -12.02 -12.78 4.67
CA ASN A 176 -12.48 -11.42 4.95
C ASN A 176 -12.30 -10.48 3.75
N TYR A 177 -11.17 -10.52 3.05
CA TYR A 177 -10.84 -9.49 2.05
C TYR A 177 -10.80 -10.01 0.60
N GLY A 178 -11.10 -11.27 0.34
CA GLY A 178 -10.80 -11.90 -0.96
C GLY A 178 -9.31 -11.72 -1.29
N TYR A 179 -8.99 -11.31 -2.52
CA TYR A 179 -7.64 -10.90 -2.94
C TYR A 179 -7.42 -9.37 -2.93
N THR A 180 -8.30 -8.61 -2.26
CA THR A 180 -8.21 -7.13 -2.24
C THR A 180 -7.32 -6.58 -1.13
N TYR A 181 -6.76 -7.44 -0.27
CA TYR A 181 -5.87 -7.00 0.80
C TYR A 181 -4.49 -6.61 0.24
N LEU A 182 -4.07 -5.38 0.50
CA LEU A 182 -2.88 -4.78 -0.14
C LEU A 182 -1.55 -5.45 0.25
N LYS A 183 -1.44 -6.03 1.46
CA LYS A 183 -0.21 -6.68 1.90
C LYS A 183 -0.22 -8.14 1.46
N ASP A 184 0.06 -8.35 0.18
CA ASP A 184 0.03 -9.63 -0.54
C ASP A 184 0.79 -10.78 0.16
N LEU A 185 1.86 -10.46 0.89
CA LEU A 185 2.65 -11.38 1.71
C LEU A 185 1.77 -12.31 2.57
N PHE A 186 0.66 -11.80 3.08
CA PHE A 186 -0.24 -12.55 3.96
C PHE A 186 -1.13 -13.58 3.24
N TYR A 187 -1.05 -13.69 1.92
CA TYR A 187 -1.61 -14.81 1.17
C TYR A 187 -0.64 -15.99 1.01
N PHE A 188 0.61 -15.84 1.47
CA PHE A 188 1.64 -16.86 1.35
C PHE A 188 2.02 -17.41 2.74
N PRO A 189 1.46 -18.55 3.18
CA PRO A 189 1.76 -19.14 4.49
C PRO A 189 3.26 -19.29 4.76
N ALA A 190 4.04 -19.74 3.76
CA ALA A 190 5.48 -19.85 3.87
C ALA A 190 6.18 -18.53 4.21
N LYS A 191 5.73 -17.40 3.63
CA LYS A 191 6.28 -16.07 3.93
C LYS A 191 5.87 -15.59 5.32
N ILE A 192 4.62 -15.84 5.74
CA ILE A 192 4.18 -15.53 7.12
C ILE A 192 5.12 -16.23 8.10
N LEU A 193 5.32 -17.54 7.93
CA LEU A 193 6.22 -18.33 8.78
C LEU A 193 7.68 -17.84 8.72
N GLU A 194 8.18 -17.51 7.52
CA GLU A 194 9.56 -17.04 7.34
C GLU A 194 9.86 -15.73 8.08
N TYR A 195 8.92 -14.79 8.06
CA TYR A 195 9.08 -13.43 8.58
C TYR A 195 8.62 -13.25 10.01
N GLU A 196 7.87 -14.21 10.56
CA GLU A 196 7.45 -14.20 11.95
C GLU A 196 8.66 -14.13 12.90
N ASN A 197 8.53 -13.35 13.96
CA ASN A 197 9.58 -12.99 14.91
C ASN A 197 10.80 -12.23 14.35
N LYS A 198 10.83 -11.92 13.04
CA LYS A 198 11.90 -11.14 12.39
C LYS A 198 11.40 -9.77 11.93
N LYS A 199 10.37 -9.77 11.08
CA LYS A 199 9.73 -8.57 10.52
C LYS A 199 8.25 -8.48 10.89
N ILE A 200 7.63 -9.60 11.24
CA ILE A 200 6.22 -9.70 11.58
C ILE A 200 6.11 -10.31 12.99
N TYR A 201 5.22 -9.78 13.81
CA TYR A 201 4.92 -10.32 15.14
C TYR A 201 3.41 -10.43 15.30
N SER A 202 2.89 -11.65 15.18
CA SER A 202 1.46 -11.95 15.04
C SER A 202 0.85 -12.49 16.33
N VAL A 203 -0.29 -11.92 16.70
CA VAL A 203 -1.19 -12.44 17.73
C VAL A 203 -2.41 -13.02 17.04
N VAL A 204 -2.85 -14.18 17.51
CA VAL A 204 -4.05 -14.87 17.02
C VAL A 204 -5.09 -15.03 18.12
N ALA A 205 -6.35 -15.04 17.72
CA ALA A 205 -7.46 -15.50 18.54
C ALA A 205 -7.86 -16.90 18.09
N GLU A 206 -7.88 -17.84 19.01
CA GLU A 206 -8.24 -19.23 18.78
C GLU A 206 -9.54 -19.57 19.53
N ALA A 207 -10.45 -20.27 18.85
CA ALA A 207 -11.68 -20.79 19.43
C ALA A 207 -11.96 -22.18 18.86
N GLN A 208 -12.22 -23.16 19.72
CA GLN A 208 -12.50 -24.55 19.31
C GLN A 208 -11.43 -25.16 18.37
N GLY A 209 -10.16 -24.77 18.53
CA GLY A 209 -9.05 -25.22 17.69
C GLY A 209 -8.90 -24.49 16.35
N GLU A 210 -9.78 -23.55 16.02
CA GLU A 210 -9.70 -22.71 14.82
C GLU A 210 -9.11 -21.33 15.12
N ILE A 211 -8.31 -20.80 14.19
CA ILE A 211 -7.90 -19.38 14.23
C ILE A 211 -9.04 -18.52 13.70
N ILE A 212 -9.64 -17.74 14.59
CA ILE A 212 -10.79 -16.87 14.33
C ILE A 212 -10.43 -15.38 14.32
N GLY A 213 -9.18 -15.04 14.61
CA GLY A 213 -8.68 -13.67 14.59
C GLY A 213 -7.18 -13.62 14.40
N HIS A 214 -6.71 -12.55 13.75
CA HIS A 214 -5.29 -12.26 13.59
C HIS A 214 -5.05 -10.75 13.69
N PHE A 215 -3.94 -10.38 14.31
CA PHE A 215 -3.45 -9.00 14.39
C PHE A 215 -1.92 -9.02 14.47
N ALA A 216 -1.22 -8.22 13.66
CA ALA A 216 0.24 -8.24 13.62
C ALA A 216 0.89 -6.86 13.79
N LEU A 217 2.12 -6.89 14.30
CA LEU A 217 3.09 -5.80 14.18
C LEU A 217 3.95 -6.06 12.95
N ILE A 218 4.16 -5.03 12.14
CA ILE A 218 5.13 -5.05 11.03
C ILE A 218 6.27 -4.10 11.39
N LYS A 219 7.44 -4.66 11.64
CA LYS A 219 8.64 -3.91 12.01
C LYS A 219 9.07 -2.98 10.88
N SER A 220 9.35 -1.73 11.22
CA SER A 220 9.94 -0.78 10.27
C SER A 220 11.37 -1.20 9.94
N TYR A 221 11.78 -1.01 8.68
CA TYR A 221 13.06 -1.51 8.19
C TYR A 221 14.27 -0.84 8.87
N ASP A 222 14.22 0.47 9.10
CA ASP A 222 15.35 1.29 9.56
C ASP A 222 15.07 2.01 10.89
N SER A 223 14.00 1.65 11.60
CA SER A 223 13.66 2.25 12.90
C SER A 223 13.14 1.19 13.88
N ASN A 224 13.36 1.41 15.17
CA ASN A 224 12.86 0.55 16.25
C ASN A 224 11.39 0.86 16.58
N ILE A 225 10.55 0.91 15.55
CA ILE A 225 9.10 1.04 15.65
C ILE A 225 8.42 -0.02 14.79
N ALA A 226 7.15 -0.32 15.08
CA ALA A 226 6.36 -1.22 14.26
C ALA A 226 4.98 -0.65 13.93
N GLU A 227 4.52 -0.90 12.71
CA GLU A 227 3.15 -0.65 12.28
C GLU A 227 2.23 -1.72 12.90
N VAL A 228 1.19 -1.29 13.57
CA VAL A 228 0.07 -2.14 13.98
C VAL A 228 -0.87 -2.25 12.79
N GLY A 229 -0.99 -3.46 12.24
CA GLY A 229 -1.79 -3.69 11.04
C GLY A 229 -2.22 -5.14 10.88
N VAL A 230 -2.82 -5.44 9.72
CA VAL A 230 -3.24 -6.82 9.39
C VAL A 230 -4.23 -7.39 10.41
N VAL A 231 -5.20 -6.55 10.80
CA VAL A 231 -6.25 -6.95 11.71
C VAL A 231 -7.39 -7.61 10.97
N VAL A 232 -7.79 -8.78 11.45
CA VAL A 232 -8.92 -9.52 10.92
C VAL A 232 -9.57 -10.33 12.04
N VAL A 233 -10.89 -10.36 12.05
CA VAL A 233 -11.70 -11.21 12.94
C VAL A 233 -12.76 -11.87 12.08
N ASP A 234 -12.91 -13.17 12.23
CA ASP A 234 -13.92 -13.95 11.54
C ASP A 234 -15.31 -13.31 11.75
N PRO A 235 -16.08 -13.05 10.67
CA PRO A 235 -17.40 -12.42 10.76
C PRO A 235 -18.36 -13.11 11.73
N ARG A 236 -18.23 -14.43 11.90
CA ARG A 236 -19.05 -15.26 12.80
C ARG A 236 -18.85 -14.90 14.27
N PHE A 237 -17.74 -14.23 14.60
CA PHE A 237 -17.36 -13.84 15.96
C PHE A 237 -17.31 -12.32 16.19
N LYS A 238 -17.90 -11.53 15.28
CA LYS A 238 -18.01 -10.07 15.43
C LYS A 238 -18.78 -9.67 16.70
N GLY A 239 -18.46 -8.50 17.24
CA GLY A 239 -19.13 -7.96 18.44
C GLY A 239 -18.63 -8.53 19.78
N ARG A 240 -17.76 -9.54 19.79
CA ARG A 240 -17.25 -10.20 21.00
C ARG A 240 -15.98 -9.57 21.60
N GLY A 241 -15.57 -8.39 21.14
CA GLY A 241 -14.39 -7.67 21.65
C GLY A 241 -13.02 -8.27 21.30
N ILE A 242 -12.97 -9.30 20.46
CA ILE A 242 -11.76 -10.09 20.12
C ILE A 242 -10.59 -9.21 19.65
N MET A 243 -10.85 -8.26 18.76
CA MET A 243 -9.81 -7.35 18.26
C MET A 243 -9.15 -6.56 19.40
N GLY A 244 -9.93 -6.07 20.36
CA GLY A 244 -9.40 -5.36 21.52
C GLY A 244 -8.59 -6.27 22.44
N MET A 245 -8.98 -7.54 22.59
CA MET A 245 -8.20 -8.53 23.35
C MET A 245 -6.85 -8.83 22.66
N MET A 246 -6.85 -9.04 21.34
CA MET A 246 -5.63 -9.22 20.55
C MET A 246 -4.74 -7.98 20.61
N PHE A 247 -5.31 -6.77 20.51
CA PHE A 247 -4.53 -5.53 20.54
C PHE A 247 -3.83 -5.33 21.89
N LYS A 248 -4.48 -5.66 23.01
CA LYS A 248 -3.86 -5.63 24.34
C LYS A 248 -2.64 -6.56 24.41
N GLU A 249 -2.75 -7.79 23.92
CA GLU A 249 -1.61 -8.72 23.87
C GLU A 249 -0.52 -8.23 22.91
N LEU A 250 -0.89 -7.68 21.75
CA LEU A 250 0.03 -7.10 20.78
C LEU A 250 0.87 -5.96 21.39
N ILE A 251 0.22 -5.06 22.14
CA ILE A 251 0.88 -3.96 22.86
C ILE A 251 1.81 -4.49 23.95
N LYS A 252 1.36 -5.47 24.71
CA LYS A 252 2.18 -6.10 25.76
C LYS A 252 3.44 -6.70 25.14
N TRP A 253 3.27 -7.45 24.05
CA TRP A 253 4.38 -8.07 23.34
C TRP A 253 5.31 -7.03 22.70
N ALA A 254 4.77 -5.94 22.15
CA ALA A 254 5.58 -4.84 21.61
C ALA A 254 6.54 -4.24 22.66
N LYS A 255 6.09 -4.13 23.91
CA LYS A 255 6.93 -3.69 25.03
C LYS A 255 7.99 -4.72 25.41
N GLU A 256 7.64 -6.00 25.43
CA GLU A 256 8.58 -7.10 25.71
C GLU A 256 9.67 -7.21 24.63
N LEU A 257 9.32 -6.93 23.37
CA LEU A 257 10.26 -6.85 22.23
C LEU A 257 11.09 -5.56 22.23
N GLU A 258 10.92 -4.71 23.26
CA GLU A 258 11.63 -3.45 23.43
C GLU A 258 11.50 -2.43 22.28
N PHE A 259 10.40 -2.49 21.52
CA PHE A 259 10.08 -1.44 20.55
C PHE A 259 10.00 -0.07 21.25
N THR A 260 10.54 0.95 20.59
CA THR A 260 10.50 2.33 21.11
C THR A 260 9.07 2.86 21.07
N ALA A 261 8.35 2.58 19.98
CA ALA A 261 6.96 2.93 19.77
C ALA A 261 6.29 1.95 18.80
N ILE A 262 4.97 1.96 18.78
CA ILE A 262 4.17 1.41 17.68
C ILE A 262 3.33 2.52 17.05
N PHE A 263 3.01 2.39 15.78
CA PHE A 263 2.14 3.34 15.08
C PHE A 263 1.04 2.61 14.32
N GLY A 264 -0.06 3.29 14.04
CA GLY A 264 -1.18 2.72 13.29
C GLY A 264 -1.72 3.71 12.26
N GLU A 265 -2.12 3.19 11.10
CA GLU A 265 -2.76 3.97 10.04
C GLU A 265 -4.29 3.77 10.12
N ALA A 266 -5.00 4.72 10.72
CA ALA A 266 -6.45 4.65 10.80
C ALA A 266 -7.08 5.21 9.51
N ILE A 267 -7.72 4.36 8.72
CA ILE A 267 -8.45 4.79 7.51
C ILE A 267 -9.59 5.75 7.88
N MET A 268 -9.74 6.82 7.09
CA MET A 268 -10.66 7.93 7.35
C MET A 268 -12.10 7.72 6.87
N PHE A 269 -12.45 6.58 6.28
CA PHE A 269 -13.84 6.34 5.87
C PHE A 269 -14.80 6.11 7.04
N HIS A 270 -14.29 5.72 8.22
CA HIS A 270 -15.08 5.46 9.42
C HIS A 270 -14.27 5.72 10.71
N PRO A 271 -14.91 5.92 11.87
CA PRO A 271 -14.21 6.27 13.11
C PRO A 271 -13.62 5.07 13.89
N PHE A 272 -13.89 3.82 13.47
CA PHE A 272 -13.63 2.64 14.30
C PHE A 272 -12.16 2.44 14.68
N SER A 273 -11.25 2.49 13.71
CA SER A 273 -9.80 2.36 13.92
C SER A 273 -9.23 3.55 14.71
N GLN A 274 -9.76 4.76 14.50
CA GLN A 274 -9.39 5.96 15.26
C GLN A 274 -9.74 5.80 16.75
N LYS A 275 -10.98 5.42 17.04
CA LYS A 275 -11.45 5.17 18.41
C LYS A 275 -10.64 4.06 19.07
N SER A 276 -10.34 2.98 18.33
CA SER A 276 -9.50 1.88 18.83
C SER A 276 -8.12 2.39 19.21
N ASN A 277 -7.41 3.08 18.31
CA ASN A 277 -6.07 3.62 18.58
C ASN A 277 -6.07 4.53 19.82
N LEU A 278 -6.98 5.49 19.90
CA LEU A 278 -7.07 6.41 21.06
C LEU A 278 -7.35 5.66 22.37
N SER A 279 -8.28 4.70 22.38
CA SER A 279 -8.59 3.89 23.57
C SER A 279 -7.41 3.04 24.04
N HIS A 280 -6.46 2.78 23.15
CA HIS A 280 -5.21 2.08 23.44
C HIS A 280 -4.02 3.03 23.63
N GLY A 281 -4.25 4.32 23.90
CA GLY A 281 -3.20 5.28 24.27
C GLY A 281 -2.30 5.71 23.11
N PHE A 282 -2.81 5.66 21.88
CA PHE A 282 -2.14 6.30 20.75
C PHE A 282 -2.48 7.80 20.76
N CYS A 283 -1.49 8.65 20.46
CA CYS A 283 -1.68 10.04 20.13
C CYS A 283 -1.77 10.22 18.62
N GLU A 284 -2.63 11.12 18.15
CA GLU A 284 -2.77 11.48 16.73
C GLU A 284 -1.66 12.45 16.32
N SER A 285 -1.05 12.24 15.14
CA SER A 285 0.22 12.91 14.78
C SER A 285 0.25 13.50 13.36
N ALA A 286 -0.33 12.82 12.39
CA ALA A 286 -0.36 13.27 11.00
C ALA A 286 -1.61 12.78 10.29
N LEU A 287 -2.15 13.59 9.38
CA LEU A 287 -3.24 13.19 8.48
C LEU A 287 -2.72 13.20 7.04
N VAL A 288 -2.67 12.01 6.46
CA VAL A 288 -2.04 11.73 5.17
C VAL A 288 -3.14 11.50 4.14
N LEU A 289 -3.26 12.42 3.18
CA LEU A 289 -4.29 12.41 2.15
C LEU A 289 -3.92 11.43 1.02
N GLY A 290 -4.91 10.77 0.42
CA GLY A 290 -4.72 9.95 -0.77
C GLY A 290 -3.79 8.74 -0.58
N ARG A 291 -3.61 8.27 0.65
CA ARG A 291 -2.80 7.10 1.00
C ARG A 291 -3.45 5.77 0.59
N VAL A 292 -4.78 5.70 0.67
CA VAL A 292 -5.57 4.50 0.35
C VAL A 292 -6.04 4.56 -1.10
N ASN A 293 -5.88 3.48 -1.86
CA ASN A 293 -6.30 3.44 -3.26
C ASN A 293 -7.83 3.45 -3.43
N GLU A 294 -8.27 3.87 -4.62
CA GLU A 294 -9.66 3.88 -5.08
C GLU A 294 -10.33 2.49 -4.97
N ASP A 295 -9.57 1.40 -5.15
CA ASP A 295 -10.07 0.02 -5.23
C ASP A 295 -10.06 -0.74 -3.88
N THR A 296 -9.78 -0.08 -2.75
CA THR A 296 -9.69 -0.78 -1.46
C THR A 296 -11.10 -1.18 -0.98
N ALA A 297 -11.48 -2.45 -1.15
CA ALA A 297 -12.74 -2.97 -0.65
C ALA A 297 -12.73 -3.06 0.89
N ILE A 298 -13.72 -2.41 1.53
CA ILE A 298 -13.93 -2.50 2.98
C ILE A 298 -15.20 -3.33 3.23
N VAL A 299 -15.03 -4.47 3.90
CA VAL A 299 -16.13 -5.38 4.22
C VAL A 299 -17.17 -4.67 5.09
N GLY A 300 -18.41 -4.60 4.58
CA GLY A 300 -19.55 -4.03 5.31
C GLY A 300 -19.74 -2.53 5.13
N ASN A 301 -19.18 -1.91 4.09
CA ASN A 301 -19.47 -0.54 3.73
C ASN A 301 -19.87 -0.44 2.25
N GLU A 302 -21.12 -0.03 1.98
CA GLU A 302 -21.65 0.23 0.62
C GLU A 302 -20.92 1.38 -0.11
N LEU A 303 -20.02 2.07 0.59
CA LEU A 303 -19.23 3.20 0.10
C LEU A 303 -17.97 2.80 -0.70
N SER A 304 -17.74 1.51 -0.96
CA SER A 304 -16.62 0.98 -1.78
C SER A 304 -16.75 1.26 -3.28
N GLY A 305 -17.41 2.36 -3.66
CA GLY A 305 -17.68 2.75 -5.05
C GLY A 305 -17.25 4.18 -5.41
N SER A 306 -16.55 4.90 -4.54
CA SER A 306 -16.01 6.22 -4.89
C SER A 306 -14.68 6.10 -5.62
N LEU A 307 -14.58 6.68 -6.83
CA LEU A 307 -13.36 6.85 -7.63
C LEU A 307 -12.31 7.79 -6.99
N GLU A 308 -12.34 8.00 -5.67
CA GLU A 308 -11.42 8.92 -4.97
C GLU A 308 -10.56 8.17 -3.94
N ARG A 309 -9.27 8.53 -3.85
CA ARG A 309 -8.29 7.93 -2.94
C ARG A 309 -8.56 8.30 -1.47
N GLY A 310 -8.58 7.33 -0.58
CA GLY A 310 -8.84 7.54 0.85
C GLY A 310 -7.66 8.12 1.64
N SER A 311 -7.97 8.75 2.78
CA SER A 311 -6.98 9.32 3.70
C SER A 311 -6.75 8.42 4.91
N VAL A 312 -5.59 8.55 5.57
CA VAL A 312 -5.30 7.89 6.85
C VAL A 312 -4.89 8.91 7.91
N LEU A 313 -5.28 8.64 9.16
CA LEU A 313 -4.78 9.33 10.33
C LEU A 313 -3.72 8.45 11.01
N ILE A 314 -2.51 8.96 11.09
CA ILE A 314 -1.38 8.31 11.74
C ILE A 314 -1.43 8.62 13.23
N GLY A 315 -1.42 7.57 14.04
CA GLY A 315 -1.25 7.68 15.48
C GLY A 315 -0.07 6.87 15.98
N TYR A 316 0.54 7.32 17.09
CA TYR A 316 1.67 6.66 17.73
C TYR A 316 1.38 6.35 19.19
N ARG A 317 1.86 5.19 19.66
CA ARG A 317 2.00 4.90 21.08
C ARG A 317 3.46 4.73 21.41
N ILE A 318 4.00 5.71 22.13
CA ILE A 318 5.42 5.78 22.50
C ILE A 318 5.61 5.17 23.88
N PHE A 319 6.42 4.12 23.97
CA PHE A 319 6.58 3.34 25.20
C PHE A 319 7.71 3.86 26.08
N LYS A 320 8.80 4.33 25.45
CA LYS A 320 10.00 4.81 26.14
C LYS A 320 9.95 6.34 26.27
N LYS A 321 10.44 6.88 27.39
CA LYS A 321 10.63 8.34 27.53
C LYS A 321 11.78 8.78 26.63
N ILE A 322 11.50 9.71 25.73
CA ILE A 322 12.43 10.21 24.72
C ILE A 322 12.48 11.73 24.81
N HIS A 323 13.68 12.26 24.77
CA HIS A 323 13.93 13.69 24.62
C HIS A 323 14.68 13.94 23.32
N LYS A 324 14.18 14.86 22.51
CA LYS A 324 14.70 15.19 21.17
C LYS A 324 15.25 16.60 21.14
N LYS A 325 16.18 16.87 20.22
CA LYS A 325 16.59 18.23 19.88
C LYS A 325 16.24 18.47 18.42
N ILE A 326 15.31 19.38 18.16
CA ILE A 326 14.70 19.53 16.83
C ILE A 326 14.66 20.98 16.39
N TYR A 327 14.84 21.19 15.09
CA TYR A 327 14.46 22.41 14.40
C TYR A 327 12.97 22.33 14.06
N ILE A 328 12.26 23.43 14.25
CA ILE A 328 10.83 23.55 13.98
C ILE A 328 10.66 24.79 13.09
N PRO A 329 10.04 24.66 11.90
CA PRO A 329 9.80 25.79 11.03
C PRO A 329 8.74 26.71 11.65
N GLU A 330 8.99 28.01 11.65
CA GLU A 330 8.16 29.00 12.33
C GLU A 330 6.70 28.95 11.87
N ILE A 331 6.48 28.77 10.56
CA ILE A 331 5.14 28.73 9.96
C ILE A 331 4.26 27.59 10.50
N TYR A 332 4.86 26.47 10.91
CA TYR A 332 4.15 25.31 11.44
C TYR A 332 4.36 25.11 12.94
N ALA A 333 5.15 25.95 13.61
CA ALA A 333 5.49 25.78 15.02
C ALA A 333 4.25 25.56 15.89
N PRO A 334 3.20 26.42 15.88
CA PRO A 334 2.04 26.20 16.74
C PRO A 334 1.35 24.84 16.54
N LYS A 335 1.35 24.31 15.30
CA LYS A 335 0.73 23.02 15.00
C LYS A 335 1.62 21.85 15.41
N ILE A 336 2.92 21.94 15.17
CA ILE A 336 3.90 20.93 15.58
C ILE A 336 3.94 20.81 17.11
N GLU A 337 4.02 21.94 17.82
CA GLU A 337 4.01 21.97 19.29
C GLU A 337 2.74 21.36 19.86
N SER A 338 1.58 21.66 19.25
CA SER A 338 0.31 21.03 19.60
C SER A 338 0.34 19.50 19.40
N ILE A 339 0.96 18.99 18.33
CA ILE A 339 1.12 17.54 18.09
C ILE A 339 2.02 16.91 19.17
N TYR A 340 3.19 17.48 19.45
CA TYR A 340 4.08 16.97 20.51
C TYR A 340 3.39 16.96 21.88
N SER A 341 2.63 18.01 22.22
CA SER A 341 1.92 18.10 23.51
C SER A 341 0.86 17.01 23.71
N LYS A 342 0.40 16.36 22.64
CA LYS A 342 -0.58 15.27 22.69
C LYS A 342 0.04 13.89 22.84
N CYS A 343 1.34 13.78 22.65
CA CYS A 343 2.05 12.51 22.69
C CYS A 343 2.80 12.35 24.01
N ASP A 344 2.35 11.42 24.83
CA ASP A 344 3.05 11.06 26.06
C ASP A 344 4.43 10.48 25.75
N ASN A 345 5.35 10.61 26.71
CA ASN A 345 6.71 10.06 26.67
C ASN A 345 7.61 10.60 25.57
N ILE A 346 7.21 11.62 24.81
CA ILE A 346 8.10 12.36 23.93
C ILE A 346 8.13 13.83 24.31
N SER A 347 9.33 14.38 24.35
CA SER A 347 9.57 15.80 24.62
C SER A 347 10.68 16.29 23.71
N TYR A 348 10.80 17.60 23.56
CA TYR A 348 11.81 18.19 22.71
C TYR A 348 12.39 19.48 23.29
N GLU A 349 13.60 19.80 22.87
CA GLU A 349 14.25 21.11 22.94
C GLU A 349 14.27 21.70 21.53
N ARG A 350 13.71 22.90 21.36
CA ARG A 350 13.75 23.61 20.08
C ARG A 350 15.13 24.18 19.85
N LEU A 351 15.79 23.74 18.78
CA LEU A 351 17.08 24.23 18.33
C LEU A 351 16.93 25.56 17.60
N LYS A 352 17.97 26.41 17.70
CA LYS A 352 18.06 27.65 16.92
C LYS A 352 18.41 27.34 15.46
N PRO A 353 17.79 28.01 14.48
CA PRO A 353 18.13 27.83 13.06
C PRO A 353 19.63 27.98 12.78
N LYS A 354 20.10 27.29 11.75
CA LYS A 354 21.48 27.33 11.26
C LYS A 354 21.50 27.42 9.75
N ASP A 355 22.66 27.80 9.22
CA ASP A 355 22.92 27.78 7.78
C ASP A 355 22.81 26.36 7.21
N ARG A 356 22.71 26.29 5.87
CA ARG A 356 22.69 25.03 5.12
C ARG A 356 23.93 24.19 5.39
N ASP A 357 23.75 22.87 5.34
CA ASP A 357 24.86 21.92 5.35
C ASP A 357 25.72 22.04 4.07
N GLU A 358 26.93 21.50 4.10
CA GLU A 358 27.76 21.40 2.91
C GLU A 358 27.19 20.43 1.87
N HIS A 359 26.52 19.36 2.34
CA HIS A 359 26.07 18.25 1.52
C HIS A 359 24.56 18.01 1.63
N THR A 360 23.94 17.70 0.49
CA THR A 360 22.52 17.35 0.42
C THR A 360 22.32 15.84 0.47
N LYS A 361 21.56 15.35 1.46
CA LYS A 361 21.10 13.97 1.54
C LYS A 361 19.59 13.93 1.36
N PHE A 362 19.19 13.63 0.13
CA PHE A 362 17.80 13.51 -0.29
C PHE A 362 17.62 12.16 -0.97
N SER A 363 16.67 11.36 -0.50
CA SER A 363 16.32 10.05 -1.06
C SER A 363 14.85 10.00 -1.49
N TYR A 364 14.51 8.97 -2.28
CA TYR A 364 13.19 8.76 -2.84
C TYR A 364 12.76 7.32 -2.58
N ILE A 365 11.51 7.14 -2.15
CA ILE A 365 10.85 5.85 -2.03
C ILE A 365 9.57 5.89 -2.87
N ASN A 366 9.44 4.93 -3.78
CA ASN A 366 8.17 4.67 -4.47
C ASN A 366 7.40 3.59 -3.73
N ASP A 367 6.09 3.77 -3.58
CA ASP A 367 5.16 2.74 -3.17
C ASP A 367 4.20 2.47 -4.34
N PRO A 368 4.52 1.48 -5.21
CA PRO A 368 3.70 1.14 -6.36
C PRO A 368 2.32 0.61 -5.97
N LEU A 369 2.21 -0.05 -4.81
CA LEU A 369 0.94 -0.62 -4.35
C LEU A 369 -0.05 0.50 -4.10
N SER A 370 0.37 1.58 -3.45
CA SER A 370 -0.46 2.74 -3.25
C SER A 370 -0.34 3.80 -4.34
N ASN A 371 0.48 3.62 -5.37
CA ASN A 371 0.81 4.68 -6.35
C ASN A 371 1.19 6.02 -5.70
N THR A 372 2.03 5.97 -4.64
CA THR A 372 2.51 7.17 -3.95
C THR A 372 4.04 7.21 -3.88
N ALA A 373 4.59 8.41 -3.71
CA ALA A 373 6.03 8.61 -3.54
C ALA A 373 6.33 9.37 -2.24
N VAL A 374 7.48 9.09 -1.64
CA VAL A 374 8.01 9.83 -0.48
C VAL A 374 9.41 10.33 -0.81
N LEU A 375 9.59 11.64 -0.78
CA LEU A 375 10.87 12.31 -0.82
C LEU A 375 11.37 12.47 0.63
N ILE A 376 12.57 11.99 0.96
CA ILE A 376 13.10 12.01 2.33
C ILE A 376 14.36 12.87 2.37
N LEU A 377 14.26 14.05 2.98
CA LEU A 377 15.35 14.98 3.15
C LEU A 377 15.98 14.79 4.54
N ASP A 378 17.17 14.21 4.56
CA ASP A 378 17.99 13.97 5.75
C ASP A 378 18.97 15.13 6.02
N ARG A 379 19.41 15.84 4.98
CA ARG A 379 20.30 17.01 5.05
C ARG A 379 20.05 17.95 3.89
N ALA A 380 19.93 19.24 4.17
CA ALA A 380 19.73 20.28 3.17
C ALA A 380 21.04 21.05 2.98
N GLY A 381 21.66 20.88 1.81
CA GLY A 381 22.90 21.58 1.48
C GLY A 381 22.76 22.46 0.24
N ARG A 382 23.88 22.88 -0.33
CA ARG A 382 23.89 23.85 -1.46
C ARG A 382 23.19 23.36 -2.75
N LYS A 383 22.97 22.06 -2.91
CA LYS A 383 22.31 21.44 -4.08
C LYS A 383 20.94 20.87 -3.74
N PHE A 384 20.30 21.38 -2.70
CA PHE A 384 19.00 20.91 -2.24
C PHE A 384 17.95 21.07 -3.34
N GLU A 385 17.86 22.26 -3.93
CA GLU A 385 16.89 22.63 -4.96
C GLU A 385 17.08 21.78 -6.23
N ASP A 386 18.30 21.74 -6.78
CA ASP A 386 18.61 20.91 -7.95
C ASP A 386 18.21 19.43 -7.77
N LYS A 387 18.45 18.91 -6.55
CA LYS A 387 18.12 17.52 -6.22
C LYS A 387 16.63 17.33 -6.01
N PHE A 388 15.93 18.32 -5.44
CA PHE A 388 14.48 18.32 -5.35
C PHE A 388 13.87 18.25 -6.76
N ASP A 389 14.30 19.14 -7.67
CA ASP A 389 13.79 19.22 -9.05
C ASP A 389 13.94 17.87 -9.77
N TYR A 390 15.10 17.23 -9.63
CA TYR A 390 15.30 15.88 -10.18
C TYR A 390 14.33 14.85 -9.57
N LEU A 391 14.17 14.83 -8.25
CA LEU A 391 13.34 13.82 -7.57
C LEU A 391 11.84 14.04 -7.79
N ILE A 392 11.38 15.29 -7.85
CA ILE A 392 9.98 15.61 -8.11
C ILE A 392 9.61 15.28 -9.55
N GLU A 393 10.47 15.59 -10.53
CA GLU A 393 10.25 15.20 -11.92
C GLU A 393 10.29 13.67 -12.08
N TYR A 394 11.18 12.99 -11.37
CA TYR A 394 11.17 11.53 -11.32
C TYR A 394 9.85 10.97 -10.76
N ALA A 395 9.36 11.52 -9.65
CA ALA A 395 8.08 11.11 -9.04
C ALA A 395 6.88 11.35 -9.97
N ARG A 396 6.86 12.50 -10.66
CA ARG A 396 5.86 12.86 -11.68
C ARG A 396 5.91 11.93 -12.90
N SER A 397 7.11 11.57 -13.36
CA SER A 397 7.30 10.62 -14.47
C SER A 397 6.79 9.21 -14.17
N LYS A 398 6.67 8.85 -12.88
CA LYS A 398 6.08 7.60 -12.42
C LYS A 398 4.57 7.69 -12.18
N HIS A 399 3.96 8.84 -12.48
CA HIS A 399 2.53 9.11 -12.31
C HIS A 399 2.03 8.84 -10.88
N SER A 400 2.85 9.17 -9.88
CA SER A 400 2.47 9.03 -8.47
C SER A 400 1.32 9.99 -8.15
N ASP A 401 0.16 9.49 -7.70
CA ASP A 401 -1.02 10.35 -7.44
C ASP A 401 -0.78 11.32 -6.28
N MET A 402 -0.04 10.85 -5.27
CA MET A 402 0.38 11.62 -4.10
C MET A 402 1.89 11.56 -3.94
N ILE A 403 2.48 12.71 -3.60
CA ILE A 403 3.90 12.83 -3.29
C ILE A 403 4.01 13.44 -1.89
N TYR A 404 4.75 12.80 -1.01
CA TYR A 404 5.02 13.27 0.35
C TYR A 404 6.47 13.73 0.46
N ALA A 405 6.75 14.70 1.34
CA ALA A 405 8.09 15.12 1.67
C ALA A 405 8.30 14.98 3.18
N ASP A 406 9.19 14.06 3.58
CA ASP A 406 9.64 13.89 4.96
C ASP A 406 10.90 14.73 5.17
N ILE A 407 10.78 15.75 6.02
CA ILE A 407 11.83 16.72 6.35
C ILE A 407 12.36 16.39 7.74
N ASN A 408 13.63 15.96 7.83
CA ASN A 408 14.23 15.58 9.10
C ASN A 408 14.33 16.78 10.06
N MET A 409 13.61 16.71 11.17
CA MET A 409 13.56 17.81 12.14
C MET A 409 14.78 17.85 13.07
N GLU A 410 15.58 16.78 13.16
CA GLU A 410 16.76 16.73 14.03
C GLU A 410 18.04 17.25 13.34
N THR A 411 18.07 17.22 12.01
CA THR A 411 19.31 17.50 11.24
C THR A 411 19.24 18.74 10.36
N ILE A 412 18.06 19.18 9.92
CA ILE A 412 17.95 20.31 8.98
C ILE A 412 17.94 21.63 9.74
N GLY A 413 19.12 22.27 9.84
CA GLY A 413 19.27 23.56 10.51
C GLY A 413 18.55 24.73 9.83
N CYS A 414 18.48 24.71 8.50
CA CYS A 414 17.82 25.72 7.67
C CYS A 414 16.35 25.34 7.36
N ILE A 415 15.64 24.76 8.33
CA ILE A 415 14.32 24.15 8.09
C ILE A 415 13.28 25.13 7.55
N ASP A 416 13.36 26.41 7.93
CA ASP A 416 12.46 27.45 7.42
C ASP A 416 12.64 27.67 5.91
N GLU A 417 13.89 27.74 5.41
CA GLU A 417 14.16 27.88 3.97
C GLU A 417 13.63 26.68 3.18
N VAL A 418 13.85 25.47 3.70
CA VAL A 418 13.38 24.23 3.07
C VAL A 418 11.85 24.21 2.99
N VAL A 419 11.18 24.58 4.07
CA VAL A 419 9.71 24.60 4.12
C VAL A 419 9.13 25.70 3.24
N GLU A 420 9.76 26.88 3.21
CA GLU A 420 9.36 27.96 2.32
C GLU A 420 9.49 27.54 0.84
N PHE A 421 10.60 26.91 0.48
CA PHE A 421 10.81 26.37 -0.87
C PHE A 421 9.75 25.32 -1.22
N LEU A 422 9.52 24.33 -0.36
CA LEU A 422 8.53 23.28 -0.61
C LEU A 422 7.09 23.83 -0.69
N ASN A 423 6.78 24.89 0.08
CA ASN A 423 5.52 25.61 -0.03
C ASN A 423 5.36 26.29 -1.39
N LYS A 424 6.41 26.91 -1.96
CA LYS A 424 6.36 27.43 -3.34
C LYS A 424 6.11 26.32 -4.36
N GLU A 425 6.64 25.13 -4.08
CA GLU A 425 6.40 23.90 -4.85
C GLU A 425 5.08 23.18 -4.53
N ARG A 426 4.14 23.89 -3.89
CA ARG A 426 2.78 23.45 -3.57
C ARG A 426 2.66 22.31 -2.55
N PHE A 427 3.73 21.97 -1.83
CA PHE A 427 3.65 21.04 -0.71
C PHE A 427 3.06 21.74 0.52
N PHE A 428 2.04 21.15 1.12
CA PHE A 428 1.35 21.68 2.30
C PHE A 428 1.41 20.70 3.47
N PHE A 429 1.04 21.16 4.65
CA PHE A 429 1.18 20.42 5.91
C PHE A 429 0.44 19.06 5.93
N SER A 430 1.05 18.05 6.58
CA SER A 430 0.40 16.78 6.94
C SER A 430 0.47 16.50 8.44
N GLY A 431 1.65 16.63 9.04
CA GLY A 431 1.86 16.38 10.48
C GLY A 431 3.28 15.95 10.80
N VAL A 432 3.46 15.37 12.00
CA VAL A 432 4.76 14.88 12.47
C VAL A 432 4.79 13.35 12.39
N MET A 433 5.82 12.81 11.76
CA MET A 433 6.10 11.38 11.66
C MET A 433 7.19 11.03 12.68
N PHE A 434 6.77 10.65 13.89
CA PHE A 434 7.69 10.32 14.98
C PHE A 434 8.53 9.09 14.68
N LEU A 435 9.83 9.17 14.99
CA LEU A 435 10.79 8.08 14.90
C LEU A 435 10.87 7.39 13.51
N LYS A 436 10.29 7.97 12.46
CA LYS A 436 9.89 7.25 11.25
C LYS A 436 11.05 6.60 10.50
N HIS A 437 12.15 7.33 10.36
CA HIS A 437 13.36 6.85 9.70
C HIS A 437 14.53 6.99 10.67
N LYS A 438 15.32 5.92 10.87
CA LYS A 438 16.49 5.92 11.76
C LYS A 438 16.21 6.42 13.19
N ASN A 439 15.00 6.17 13.70
CA ASN A 439 14.52 6.64 15.00
C ASN A 439 14.48 8.18 15.14
N MET A 440 14.45 8.95 14.04
CA MET A 440 14.35 10.41 14.06
C MET A 440 12.94 10.90 13.70
N ASP A 441 12.62 12.11 14.14
CA ASP A 441 11.33 12.76 13.86
C ASP A 441 11.37 13.56 12.55
N TYR A 442 10.29 13.45 11.77
CA TYR A 442 10.17 14.14 10.48
C TYR A 442 8.89 14.97 10.43
N LEU A 443 8.99 16.18 9.90
CA LEU A 443 7.84 16.93 9.44
C LEU A 443 7.43 16.36 8.07
N ARG A 444 6.20 15.90 7.94
CA ARG A 444 5.65 15.50 6.64
C ARG A 444 4.87 16.64 6.02
N LEU A 445 5.28 17.01 4.81
CA LEU A 445 4.46 17.76 3.86
C LEU A 445 3.92 16.84 2.78
N GLN A 446 2.88 17.26 2.08
CA GLN A 446 2.19 16.47 1.07
C GLN A 446 1.78 17.33 -0.13
N TYR A 447 1.78 16.72 -1.30
CA TYR A 447 1.45 17.32 -2.59
C TYR A 447 0.49 16.41 -3.36
N LYS A 448 -0.60 17.01 -3.86
CA LYS A 448 -1.60 16.33 -4.70
C LYS A 448 -1.15 16.47 -6.15
N HIS A 449 -0.59 15.40 -6.72
CA HIS A 449 -0.22 15.39 -8.13
C HIS A 449 -1.41 15.07 -9.04
N SER A 450 -2.42 14.40 -8.48
CA SER A 450 -3.64 13.95 -9.15
C SER A 450 -4.87 14.64 -8.56
N ASP A 451 -5.92 14.82 -9.38
CA ASP A 451 -7.21 15.33 -8.93
C ASP A 451 -8.06 14.25 -8.22
N ARG A 452 -7.62 12.99 -8.22
CA ARG A 452 -8.35 11.85 -7.66
C ARG A 452 -8.19 11.66 -6.15
N ILE A 453 -7.90 12.74 -5.42
CA ILE A 453 -7.72 12.67 -3.97
C ILE A 453 -9.04 12.88 -3.27
N GLY A 454 -9.44 11.90 -2.45
CA GLY A 454 -10.64 11.90 -1.62
C GLY A 454 -10.86 13.21 -0.89
N LYS A 455 -11.72 14.07 -1.43
CA LYS A 455 -12.21 15.27 -0.72
C LYS A 455 -13.49 14.92 0.04
N LYS A 456 -14.20 13.88 -0.40
CA LYS A 456 -15.42 13.36 0.24
C LYS A 456 -15.06 12.17 1.16
N ASN A 457 -15.86 11.96 2.20
CA ASN A 457 -15.77 10.81 3.12
C ASN A 457 -14.54 10.77 4.05
N ILE A 458 -13.99 11.92 4.47
CA ILE A 458 -13.06 11.99 5.61
C ILE A 458 -13.86 12.15 6.90
N THR A 459 -13.95 11.08 7.68
CA THR A 459 -14.58 11.04 8.99
C THR A 459 -13.53 11.19 10.08
N CYS A 460 -13.66 12.23 10.90
CA CYS A 460 -12.83 12.41 12.09
C CYS A 460 -13.61 12.07 13.36
N TYR A 461 -13.05 11.19 14.20
CA TYR A 461 -13.63 10.83 15.48
C TYR A 461 -13.36 11.89 16.57
N SER A 462 -12.11 12.32 16.72
CA SER A 462 -11.68 13.26 17.76
C SER A 462 -11.78 14.71 17.30
N ASP A 463 -11.86 15.65 18.24
CA ASP A 463 -11.79 17.08 17.93
C ASP A 463 -10.40 17.48 17.42
N PHE A 464 -9.34 16.81 17.89
CA PHE A 464 -8.00 17.03 17.37
C PHE A 464 -7.89 16.67 15.89
N CYS A 465 -8.42 15.52 15.46
CA CYS A 465 -8.48 15.15 14.04
C CYS A 465 -9.23 16.21 13.22
N LYS A 466 -10.39 16.69 13.70
CA LYS A 466 -11.16 17.74 13.01
C LYS A 466 -10.33 19.02 12.84
N HIS A 467 -9.70 19.49 13.92
CA HIS A 467 -8.86 20.69 13.87
C HIS A 467 -7.59 20.50 13.03
N LEU A 468 -7.02 19.30 12.99
CA LEU A 468 -5.89 18.97 12.13
C LEU A 468 -6.32 19.00 10.65
N LEU A 469 -7.46 18.37 10.31
CA LEU A 469 -8.01 18.40 8.97
C LEU A 469 -8.34 19.81 8.49
N GLU A 470 -8.95 20.64 9.35
CA GLU A 470 -9.22 22.04 9.06
C GLU A 470 -7.94 22.84 8.79
N TYR A 471 -6.92 22.62 9.62
CA TYR A 471 -5.62 23.25 9.43
C TYR A 471 -5.00 22.87 8.10
N ILE A 472 -4.98 21.58 7.76
CA ILE A 472 -4.45 21.07 6.49
C ILE A 472 -5.21 21.68 5.29
N LYS A 473 -6.53 21.78 5.36
CA LYS A 473 -7.34 22.40 4.30
C LYS A 473 -7.05 23.90 4.13
N ARG A 474 -6.80 24.62 5.22
CA ARG A 474 -6.41 26.05 5.15
C ARG A 474 -5.00 26.20 4.61
N ASP A 475 -4.09 25.34 5.03
CA ASP A 475 -2.70 25.35 4.59
C ASP A 475 -2.55 25.01 3.11
N GLU A 476 -3.29 24.01 2.63
CA GLU A 476 -3.40 23.68 1.21
C GLU A 476 -3.87 24.90 0.39
N LYS A 477 -4.89 25.64 0.86
CA LYS A 477 -5.35 26.86 0.18
C LYS A 477 -4.29 27.95 0.18
N ARG A 478 -3.60 28.16 1.30
CA ARG A 478 -2.52 29.14 1.44
C ARG A 478 -1.40 28.85 0.46
N VAL A 479 -0.92 27.61 0.46
CA VAL A 479 0.18 27.15 -0.39
C VAL A 479 -0.16 27.25 -1.89
N ASN A 480 -1.42 27.00 -2.28
CA ASN A 480 -1.88 27.18 -3.66
C ASN A 480 -2.10 28.65 -4.08
N SER A 481 -1.96 29.60 -3.15
CA SER A 481 -2.10 31.05 -3.40
C SER A 481 -0.78 31.82 -3.39
N ILE A 482 0.33 31.13 -3.07
CA ILE A 482 1.71 31.61 -3.23
C ILE A 482 2.10 31.41 -4.69
#